data_AF-A0A1V9EJA0-F1
#
_entry.id   AF-A0A1V9EJA0-F1
#
_cell.length_a   1.000
_cell.length_b   1.000
_cell.length_c   1.000
_cell.angle_alpha   90.00
_cell.angle_beta   90.00
_cell.angle_gamma   90.00
#
_symmetry.space_group_name_H-M   'P 1'
#
loop_
_entity.id
_entity.type
_entity.pdbx_description
1 polymer ?
#
loop_
_entity_poly.entity_id
_entity_poly.type
_entity_poly.pdbx_seq_one_letter_code
_entity_poly.pdbx_strand_id
1 'polypeptide(L)'
;MISICKKCSWHVEKLDLPEEMLLELWALMVQESKLYAVKKLKDEFGIDHGKAKGVVTHFNPEFGKCHECNYSELDKEYIECPKCKAFNYNLKIGPPFNKDFCEVLEYKLDFSQLENENIKGFWCDGIDHLPMDIKSLSADNLKQKKFIKTKARIGKDGQDEYELTIYFGPSALDNYINRKNLNECIPEGSSDEWINIDPERKQVEIQLN
;
A
#
# COMPACT_ATOMS: atom_id res chain seq x y z
N MET A 1 -14.57 -17.84 -12.70
CA MET A 1 -15.99 -17.80 -12.26
C MET A 1 -16.56 -16.44 -12.60
N ILE A 2 -17.76 -16.35 -13.17
CA ILE A 2 -18.39 -15.07 -13.57
C ILE A 2 -19.50 -14.73 -12.59
N SER A 3 -19.56 -13.47 -12.17
CA SER A 3 -20.63 -12.92 -11.34
C SER A 3 -21.36 -11.81 -12.10
N ILE A 4 -22.67 -11.67 -11.88
CA ILE A 4 -23.47 -10.61 -12.49
C ILE A 4 -23.77 -9.58 -11.42
N CYS A 5 -23.41 -8.32 -11.67
CA CYS A 5 -23.75 -7.22 -10.78
C CYS A 5 -25.24 -6.92 -10.84
N LYS A 6 -25.98 -7.07 -9.72
CA LYS A 6 -27.44 -6.80 -9.72
C LYS A 6 -27.78 -5.32 -9.84
N LYS A 7 -26.82 -4.42 -9.64
CA LYS A 7 -27.01 -2.97 -9.77
C LYS A 7 -26.94 -2.48 -11.21
N CYS A 8 -26.01 -3.00 -12.02
CA CYS A 8 -25.74 -2.52 -13.39
C CYS A 8 -25.76 -3.62 -14.47
N SER A 9 -26.04 -4.87 -14.08
CA SER A 9 -26.09 -6.07 -14.94
C SER A 9 -24.78 -6.44 -15.64
N TRP A 10 -23.66 -5.83 -15.25
CA TRP A 10 -22.35 -6.19 -15.80
C TRP A 10 -21.90 -7.58 -15.36
N HIS A 11 -21.23 -8.28 -16.28
CA HIS A 11 -20.54 -9.53 -15.99
C HIS A 11 -19.14 -9.20 -15.48
N VAL A 12 -18.82 -9.68 -14.28
CA VAL A 12 -17.55 -9.46 -13.60
C VAL A 12 -16.88 -10.80 -13.41
N GLU A 13 -15.72 -10.97 -14.03
CA GLU A 13 -14.96 -12.21 -13.97
C GLU A 13 -13.98 -12.17 -12.83
N LYS A 14 -13.96 -13.24 -12.01
CA LYS A 14 -12.90 -13.46 -11.04
C LYS A 14 -11.63 -13.84 -11.80
N LEU A 15 -10.63 -12.97 -11.75
CA LEU A 15 -9.33 -13.18 -12.35
C LEU A 15 -8.45 -14.02 -11.42
N ASP A 16 -7.80 -15.03 -11.99
CA ASP A 16 -6.77 -15.82 -11.31
C ASP A 16 -5.40 -15.24 -11.69
N LEU A 17 -4.96 -14.25 -10.92
CA LEU A 17 -3.71 -13.53 -11.16
C LEU A 17 -2.75 -13.74 -9.99
N PRO A 18 -1.42 -13.81 -10.24
CA PRO A 18 -0.41 -13.77 -9.19
C PRO A 18 -0.55 -12.54 -8.29
N GLU A 19 -0.14 -12.66 -7.02
CA GLU A 19 -0.22 -11.59 -6.02
C GLU A 19 0.40 -10.28 -6.53
N GLU A 20 1.58 -10.34 -7.15
CA GLU A 20 2.26 -9.15 -7.70
C GLU A 20 1.41 -8.40 -8.73
N MET A 21 0.72 -9.12 -9.62
CA MET A 21 -0.16 -8.51 -10.62
C MET A 21 -1.39 -7.89 -9.97
N LEU A 22 -1.93 -8.53 -8.92
CA LEU A 22 -3.04 -7.98 -8.14
C LEU A 22 -2.62 -6.73 -7.36
N LEU A 23 -1.40 -6.68 -6.83
CA LEU A 23 -0.83 -5.50 -6.16
C LEU A 23 -0.65 -4.33 -7.12
N GLU A 24 -0.15 -4.58 -8.34
CA GLU A 24 -0.06 -3.54 -9.36
C GLU A 24 -1.44 -2.99 -9.76
N LEU A 25 -2.43 -3.88 -9.90
CA LEU A 25 -3.81 -3.46 -10.14
C LEU A 25 -4.35 -2.64 -8.97
N TRP A 26 -4.16 -3.10 -7.73
CA TRP A 26 -4.56 -2.40 -6.52
C TRP A 26 -3.94 -1.01 -6.43
N ALA A 27 -2.65 -0.86 -6.70
CA ALA A 27 -1.95 0.43 -6.66
C ALA A 27 -2.58 1.43 -7.66
N LEU A 28 -2.91 0.98 -8.87
CA LEU A 28 -3.61 1.82 -9.85
C LEU A 28 -5.01 2.23 -9.39
N MET A 29 -5.69 1.35 -8.65
CA MET A 29 -7.02 1.64 -8.10
C MET A 29 -6.98 2.63 -6.94
N VAL A 30 -5.95 2.56 -6.08
CA VAL A 30 -5.68 3.56 -5.03
C VAL A 30 -5.36 4.92 -5.63
N GLN A 31 -4.63 4.95 -6.74
CA GLN A 31 -4.32 6.18 -7.50
C GLN A 31 -5.47 6.67 -8.39
N GLU A 32 -6.67 6.10 -8.27
CA GLU A 32 -7.85 6.38 -9.09
C GLU A 32 -7.62 6.28 -10.61
N SER A 33 -6.57 5.57 -11.02
CA SER A 33 -6.07 5.47 -12.39
C SER A 33 -6.76 4.35 -13.18
N LYS A 34 -8.10 4.35 -13.15
CA LYS A 34 -8.95 3.28 -13.72
C LYS A 34 -8.66 3.00 -15.20
N LEU A 35 -8.37 4.02 -16.00
CA LEU A 35 -8.04 3.85 -17.42
C LEU A 35 -6.73 3.05 -17.60
N TYR A 36 -5.72 3.34 -16.78
CA TYR A 36 -4.46 2.61 -16.79
C TYR A 36 -4.64 1.19 -16.25
N ALA A 37 -5.49 0.98 -15.24
CA ALA A 37 -5.84 -0.35 -14.76
C ALA A 37 -6.46 -1.22 -15.87
N VAL A 38 -7.43 -0.68 -16.63
CA VAL A 38 -8.03 -1.39 -17.78
C VAL A 38 -6.97 -1.68 -18.85
N LYS A 39 -6.11 -0.70 -19.15
CA LYS A 39 -5.04 -0.85 -20.14
C LYS A 39 -4.05 -1.93 -19.72
N LYS A 40 -3.62 -1.96 -18.46
CA LYS A 40 -2.68 -2.96 -17.91
C LYS A 40 -3.26 -4.37 -17.96
N LEU A 41 -4.49 -4.56 -17.50
CA LEU A 41 -5.20 -5.85 -17.60
C LEU A 41 -5.24 -6.36 -19.04
N LYS A 42 -5.48 -5.47 -20.02
CA LYS A 42 -5.56 -5.85 -21.43
C LYS A 42 -4.20 -6.13 -22.05
N ASP A 43 -3.28 -5.19 -21.95
CA ASP A 43 -2.03 -5.19 -22.72
C ASP A 43 -0.98 -6.11 -22.09
N GLU A 44 -0.94 -6.23 -20.76
CA GLU A 44 0.05 -7.04 -20.05
C GLU A 44 -0.51 -8.39 -19.61
N PHE A 45 -1.78 -8.46 -19.17
CA PHE A 45 -2.35 -9.70 -18.62
C PHE A 45 -3.26 -10.43 -19.62
N GLY A 46 -3.42 -9.91 -20.85
CA GLY A 46 -4.19 -10.55 -21.91
C GLY A 46 -5.69 -10.66 -21.64
N ILE A 47 -6.23 -9.85 -20.72
CA ILE A 47 -7.64 -9.86 -20.37
C ILE A 47 -8.46 -9.10 -21.42
N ASP A 48 -9.56 -9.68 -21.87
CA ASP A 48 -10.48 -9.00 -22.79
C ASP A 48 -10.91 -7.63 -22.24
N HIS A 49 -11.06 -6.64 -23.13
CA HIS A 49 -11.38 -5.27 -22.75
C HIS A 49 -12.69 -5.17 -21.95
N GLY A 50 -13.74 -5.89 -22.36
CA GLY A 50 -15.02 -5.90 -21.65
C GLY A 50 -14.88 -6.46 -20.24
N LYS A 51 -14.13 -7.56 -20.11
CA LYS A 51 -13.82 -8.19 -18.81
C LYS A 51 -12.98 -7.26 -17.92
N ALA A 52 -11.95 -6.64 -18.46
CA ALA A 52 -11.07 -5.71 -17.75
C ALA A 52 -11.85 -4.51 -17.19
N LYS A 53 -12.73 -3.92 -18.02
CA LYS A 53 -13.67 -2.89 -17.57
C LYS A 53 -14.57 -3.40 -16.44
N GLY A 54 -15.12 -4.60 -16.62
CA GLY A 54 -15.91 -5.32 -15.63
C GLY A 54 -15.25 -5.33 -14.26
N VAL A 55 -14.01 -5.80 -14.19
CA VAL A 55 -13.23 -5.89 -12.95
C VAL A 55 -12.94 -4.51 -12.37
N VAL A 56 -12.36 -3.60 -13.17
CA VAL A 56 -11.93 -2.27 -12.69
C VAL A 56 -13.11 -1.43 -12.17
N THR A 57 -14.27 -1.54 -12.80
CA THR A 57 -15.45 -0.76 -12.39
C THR A 57 -15.98 -1.21 -11.03
N HIS A 58 -15.81 -2.49 -10.68
CA HIS A 58 -16.31 -3.07 -9.45
C HIS A 58 -15.21 -3.28 -8.41
N PHE A 59 -13.97 -2.83 -8.67
CA PHE A 59 -12.82 -3.02 -7.78
C PHE A 59 -12.89 -2.09 -6.58
N ASN A 60 -12.69 -2.66 -5.40
CA ASN A 60 -12.64 -1.92 -4.15
C ASN A 60 -11.17 -1.62 -3.81
N PRO A 61 -10.73 -0.35 -3.81
CA PRO A 61 -9.36 -0.01 -3.39
C PRO A 61 -9.09 -0.36 -1.92
N GLU A 62 -10.14 -0.34 -1.11
CA GLU A 62 -10.13 -0.62 0.32
C GLU A 62 -11.04 -1.83 0.62
N PHE A 63 -10.47 -2.87 1.23
CA PHE A 63 -11.25 -4.03 1.64
C PHE A 63 -12.28 -3.61 2.70
N GLY A 64 -13.52 -4.06 2.53
CA GLY A 64 -14.60 -3.80 3.48
C GLY A 64 -15.53 -2.66 3.09
N LYS A 65 -15.09 -1.80 2.17
CA LYS A 65 -15.85 -0.63 1.74
C LYS A 65 -16.40 -0.81 0.34
N CYS A 66 -17.71 -0.59 0.18
CA CYS A 66 -18.36 -0.69 -1.12
C CYS A 66 -17.85 0.41 -2.07
N HIS A 67 -17.47 0.03 -3.30
CA HIS A 67 -16.96 0.97 -4.31
C HIS A 67 -18.03 1.95 -4.83
N GLU A 68 -19.32 1.61 -4.67
CA GLU A 68 -20.45 2.36 -5.25
C GLU A 68 -21.19 3.21 -4.21
N CYS A 69 -21.13 2.85 -2.93
CA CYS A 69 -21.88 3.56 -1.88
C CYS A 69 -21.13 3.54 -0.55
N ASN A 70 -21.58 4.32 0.43
CA ASN A 70 -20.90 4.47 1.72
C ASN A 70 -21.10 3.29 2.70
N TYR A 71 -21.30 2.05 2.22
CA TYR A 71 -21.39 0.87 3.09
C TYR A 71 -19.98 0.32 3.36
N SER A 72 -19.58 0.19 4.63
CA SER A 72 -18.20 -0.12 5.06
C SER A 72 -18.07 -1.40 5.89
N GLU A 73 -19.05 -2.29 5.80
CA GLU A 73 -19.08 -3.55 6.57
C GLU A 73 -19.10 -4.77 5.64
N LEU A 74 -18.38 -4.73 4.51
CA LEU A 74 -18.20 -5.91 3.67
C LEU A 74 -17.17 -6.85 4.31
N ASP A 75 -17.48 -8.13 4.45
CA ASP A 75 -16.66 -9.08 5.22
C ASP A 75 -16.01 -10.17 4.35
N LYS A 76 -16.40 -10.25 3.07
CA LYS A 76 -15.97 -11.28 2.13
C LYS A 76 -15.48 -10.70 0.82
N GLU A 77 -14.59 -11.44 0.17
CA GLU A 77 -14.21 -11.17 -1.20
C GLU A 77 -15.35 -11.52 -2.17
N TYR A 78 -15.42 -10.79 -3.28
CA TYR A 78 -16.41 -11.03 -4.34
C TYR A 78 -17.86 -11.06 -3.82
N ILE A 79 -18.30 -9.95 -3.22
CA ILE A 79 -19.54 -9.88 -2.45
C ILE A 79 -20.53 -8.90 -3.07
N GLU A 80 -21.83 -9.19 -2.96
CA GLU A 80 -22.87 -8.21 -3.25
C GLU A 80 -23.06 -7.28 -2.06
N CYS A 81 -23.00 -5.96 -2.28
CA CYS A 81 -23.27 -5.00 -1.21
C CYS A 81 -24.73 -5.13 -0.75
N PRO A 82 -24.99 -5.35 0.56
CA PRO A 82 -26.35 -5.54 1.06
C PRO A 82 -27.21 -4.28 0.90
N LYS A 83 -26.59 -3.09 0.91
CA LYS A 83 -27.25 -1.79 0.80
C LYS A 83 -27.66 -1.43 -0.62
N CYS A 84 -26.75 -1.53 -1.59
CA CYS A 84 -26.97 -1.02 -2.95
C CYS A 84 -27.03 -2.10 -4.04
N LYS A 85 -26.78 -3.37 -3.69
CA LYS A 85 -26.77 -4.53 -4.60
C LYS A 85 -25.68 -4.50 -5.68
N ALA A 86 -24.74 -3.57 -5.59
CA ALA A 86 -23.56 -3.57 -6.45
C ALA A 86 -22.67 -4.78 -6.10
N PHE A 87 -22.17 -5.47 -7.12
CA PHE A 87 -21.14 -6.49 -6.93
C PHE A 87 -19.81 -5.82 -6.61
N ASN A 88 -19.10 -6.29 -5.60
CA ASN A 88 -17.84 -5.72 -5.16
C ASN A 88 -16.73 -6.74 -5.34
N TYR A 89 -15.75 -6.37 -6.16
CA TYR A 89 -14.48 -7.06 -6.30
C TYR A 89 -13.59 -6.68 -5.11
N ASN A 90 -14.04 -7.10 -3.93
CA ASN A 90 -13.58 -6.72 -2.60
C ASN A 90 -12.37 -7.57 -2.15
N LEU A 91 -11.24 -7.45 -2.82
CA LEU A 91 -10.07 -8.29 -2.52
C LEU A 91 -9.40 -7.88 -1.21
N LYS A 92 -9.00 -8.88 -0.42
CA LYS A 92 -8.03 -8.71 0.66
C LYS A 92 -6.64 -8.65 0.05
N ILE A 93 -6.32 -7.58 -0.67
CA ILE A 93 -5.00 -7.38 -1.30
C ILE A 93 -4.25 -6.18 -0.75
N GLY A 94 -4.93 -5.25 -0.08
CA GLY A 94 -4.28 -4.15 0.63
C GLY A 94 -3.20 -4.67 1.59
N PRO A 95 -1.93 -4.28 1.41
CA PRO A 95 -0.83 -4.74 2.25
C PRO A 95 -0.83 -4.02 3.61
N PRO A 96 -0.15 -4.58 4.63
CA PRO A 96 0.04 -3.89 5.91
C PRO A 96 0.84 -2.59 5.81
N PHE A 97 1.74 -2.47 4.83
CA PHE A 97 2.35 -1.19 4.46
C PHE A 97 1.33 -0.35 3.67
N ASN A 98 0.61 0.51 4.36
CA ASN A 98 -0.48 1.33 3.81
C ASN A 98 -0.44 2.76 4.37
N LYS A 99 -1.45 3.56 4.01
CA LYS A 99 -1.55 4.97 4.42
C LYS A 99 -1.53 5.14 5.94
N ASP A 100 -2.31 4.35 6.66
CA ASP A 100 -2.41 4.43 8.13
C ASP A 100 -1.06 4.13 8.80
N PHE A 101 -0.36 3.09 8.34
CA PHE A 101 1.00 2.79 8.83
C PHE A 101 1.98 3.93 8.53
N CYS A 102 1.92 4.50 7.31
CA CYS A 102 2.79 5.59 6.91
C CYS A 102 2.55 6.87 7.71
N GLU A 103 1.30 7.19 8.06
CA GLU A 103 0.96 8.33 8.91
C GLU A 103 1.47 8.14 10.36
N VAL A 104 1.37 6.93 10.90
CA VAL A 104 1.93 6.62 12.23
C VAL A 104 3.45 6.69 12.20
N LEU A 105 4.07 6.15 11.15
CA LEU A 105 5.52 6.17 10.99
C LEU A 105 6.05 7.60 10.83
N GLU A 106 5.40 8.43 10.02
CA GLU A 106 5.71 9.85 9.85
C GLU A 106 5.82 10.56 11.21
N TYR A 107 4.82 10.40 12.07
CA TYR A 107 4.82 11.00 13.41
C TYR A 107 5.94 10.46 14.31
N LYS A 108 6.40 9.22 14.07
CA LYS A 108 7.44 8.56 14.87
C LYS A 108 8.86 8.87 14.41
N LEU A 109 9.05 9.42 13.20
CA LEU A 109 10.36 9.87 12.72
C LEU A 109 10.77 11.16 13.44
N ASP A 110 11.37 11.01 14.62
CA ASP A 110 11.94 12.11 15.39
C ASP A 110 13.44 12.23 15.15
N PHE A 111 13.83 13.18 14.30
CA PHE A 111 15.23 13.49 14.00
C PHE A 111 15.91 14.35 15.09
N SER A 112 15.15 14.88 16.07
CA SER A 112 15.71 15.76 17.10
C SER A 112 16.58 15.03 18.12
N GLN A 113 16.40 13.72 18.27
CA GLN A 113 17.21 12.87 19.13
C GLN A 113 18.54 12.47 18.50
N LEU A 114 18.71 12.67 17.20
CA LEU A 114 19.90 12.23 16.49
C LEU A 114 21.10 13.13 16.79
N GLU A 115 22.28 12.55 16.98
CA GLU A 115 23.52 13.30 17.32
C GLU A 115 24.05 14.22 16.19
N ASN A 116 23.37 14.26 15.03
CA ASN A 116 23.81 15.01 13.85
C ASN A 116 23.26 16.45 13.87
N GLU A 117 24.14 17.44 14.08
CA GLU A 117 23.76 18.87 14.12
C GLU A 117 23.16 19.40 12.81
N ASN A 118 23.53 18.82 11.65
CA ASN A 118 23.08 19.31 10.34
C ASN A 118 21.59 19.08 10.08
N ILE A 119 21.00 18.10 10.76
CA ILE A 119 19.59 17.73 10.64
C ILE A 119 18.74 18.26 11.79
N LYS A 120 19.33 19.11 12.65
CA LYS A 120 18.60 19.73 13.76
C LYS A 120 17.43 20.55 13.22
N GLY A 121 16.23 20.19 13.68
CA GLY A 121 14.96 20.80 13.23
C GLY A 121 14.37 20.17 11.97
N PHE A 122 14.91 19.05 11.49
CA PHE A 122 14.24 18.25 10.47
C PHE A 122 13.01 17.57 11.07
N TRP A 123 11.99 17.43 10.25
CA TRP A 123 10.79 16.66 10.55
C TRP A 123 10.30 16.00 9.25
N CYS A 124 9.42 15.01 9.38
CA CYS A 124 8.82 14.31 8.25
C CYS A 124 7.40 14.86 8.00
N ASP A 125 7.10 15.23 6.75
CA ASP A 125 5.82 15.77 6.26
C ASP A 125 5.21 14.83 5.21
N GLY A 126 5.15 13.55 5.53
CA GLY A 126 4.51 12.54 4.70
C GLY A 126 5.44 11.49 4.12
N ILE A 127 4.97 10.25 4.16
CA ILE A 127 5.60 9.08 3.57
C ILE A 127 4.68 8.53 2.48
N ASP A 128 5.23 8.23 1.30
CA ASP A 128 4.49 7.56 0.23
C ASP A 128 4.14 6.13 0.65
N HIS A 129 2.83 5.85 0.71
CA HIS A 129 2.31 4.51 1.00
C HIS A 129 2.31 3.57 -0.21
N LEU A 130 2.70 4.08 -1.39
CA LEU A 130 2.99 3.28 -2.57
C LEU A 130 4.51 3.31 -2.79
N PRO A 131 5.20 2.16 -2.70
CA PRO A 131 6.64 2.13 -2.87
C PRO A 131 7.05 2.36 -4.32
N MET A 132 8.34 2.61 -4.51
CA MET A 132 8.94 2.78 -5.84
C MET A 132 8.78 1.53 -6.72
N ASP A 133 8.76 0.35 -6.10
CA ASP A 133 8.46 -0.94 -6.75
C ASP A 133 7.25 -1.59 -6.06
N ILE A 134 6.08 -1.55 -6.69
CA ILE A 134 4.84 -2.12 -6.14
C ILE A 134 4.98 -3.61 -5.83
N LYS A 135 5.81 -4.34 -6.58
CA LYS A 135 6.02 -5.78 -6.35
C LYS A 135 6.74 -6.06 -5.06
N SER A 136 7.46 -5.09 -4.49
CA SER A 136 8.09 -5.22 -3.17
C SER A 136 7.08 -5.43 -2.04
N LEU A 137 5.79 -5.15 -2.29
CA LEU A 137 4.69 -5.40 -1.35
C LEU A 137 4.23 -6.87 -1.32
N SER A 138 4.69 -7.71 -2.24
CA SER A 138 4.33 -9.13 -2.20
C SER A 138 5.01 -9.81 -1.01
N ALA A 139 4.31 -10.76 -0.39
CA ALA A 139 4.85 -11.47 0.77
C ALA A 139 6.14 -12.21 0.41
N ASP A 140 6.25 -12.70 -0.82
CA ASP A 140 7.43 -13.43 -1.29
C ASP A 140 8.63 -12.51 -1.57
N ASN A 141 8.41 -11.31 -2.13
CA ASN A 141 9.50 -10.33 -2.25
C ASN A 141 9.99 -9.91 -0.87
N LEU A 142 9.08 -9.66 0.08
CA LEU A 142 9.46 -9.20 1.40
C LEU A 142 10.21 -10.28 2.21
N LYS A 143 9.86 -11.56 2.06
CA LYS A 143 10.64 -12.68 2.65
C LYS A 143 12.08 -12.71 2.15
N GLN A 144 12.29 -12.41 0.86
CA GLN A 144 13.60 -12.49 0.21
C GLN A 144 14.46 -11.26 0.50
N LYS A 145 13.90 -10.06 0.30
CA LYS A 145 14.62 -8.78 0.35
C LYS A 145 14.59 -8.15 1.75
N LYS A 146 13.48 -8.31 2.48
CA LYS A 146 13.24 -7.74 3.83
C LYS A 146 13.35 -6.22 3.89
N PHE A 147 13.10 -5.52 2.79
CA PHE A 147 12.98 -4.08 2.78
C PHE A 147 11.95 -3.60 1.77
N ILE A 148 11.43 -2.39 2.01
CA ILE A 148 10.62 -1.63 1.06
C ILE A 148 11.30 -0.28 0.83
N LYS A 149 11.35 0.16 -0.42
CA LYS A 149 11.82 1.50 -0.79
C LYS A 149 10.65 2.39 -1.18
N THR A 150 10.57 3.54 -0.53
CA THR A 150 9.55 4.56 -0.79
C THR A 150 10.15 5.96 -0.70
N LYS A 151 9.33 6.99 -0.74
CA LYS A 151 9.74 8.39 -0.57
C LYS A 151 9.18 8.97 0.71
N ALA A 152 9.93 9.85 1.34
CA ALA A 152 9.49 10.67 2.45
C ALA A 152 9.79 12.14 2.14
N ARG A 153 8.94 13.05 2.64
CA ARG A 153 9.24 14.48 2.61
C ARG A 153 9.86 14.86 3.94
N ILE A 154 11.13 15.21 3.94
CA ILE A 154 11.91 15.44 5.16
C ILE A 154 12.68 16.73 4.97
N GLY A 155 12.64 17.61 5.96
CA GLY A 155 13.44 18.84 5.93
C GLY A 155 13.02 19.78 7.03
N LYS A 156 13.55 21.01 7.01
CA LYS A 156 13.10 22.05 7.95
C LYS A 156 11.73 22.62 7.56
N ASP A 157 11.46 22.66 6.26
CA ASP A 157 10.19 23.08 5.66
C ASP A 157 9.30 21.90 5.24
N GLY A 158 9.79 20.66 5.41
CA GLY A 158 9.08 19.44 5.02
C GLY A 158 8.91 19.28 3.50
N GLN A 159 9.69 19.96 2.66
CA GLN A 159 9.50 19.92 1.20
C GLN A 159 10.53 19.07 0.43
N ASP A 160 11.65 18.71 1.07
CA ASP A 160 12.70 17.94 0.42
C ASP A 160 12.32 16.46 0.32
N GLU A 161 12.43 15.89 -0.88
CA GLU A 161 12.16 14.47 -1.14
C GLU A 161 13.39 13.61 -0.82
N TYR A 162 13.21 12.62 0.05
CA TYR A 162 14.21 11.63 0.44
C TYR A 162 13.79 10.24 -0.04
N GLU A 163 14.76 9.43 -0.49
CA GLU A 163 14.56 7.98 -0.60
C GLU A 163 14.54 7.38 0.81
N LEU A 164 13.42 6.77 1.18
CA LEU A 164 13.25 6.06 2.46
C LEU A 164 13.33 4.54 2.21
N THR A 165 14.32 3.88 2.81
CA THR A 165 14.41 2.43 2.87
C THR A 165 13.96 1.94 4.24
N ILE A 166 12.93 1.09 4.25
CA ILE A 166 12.35 0.51 5.47
C ILE A 166 12.76 -0.95 5.54
N TYR A 167 13.65 -1.29 6.47
CA TYR A 167 14.09 -2.65 6.72
C TYR A 167 13.17 -3.35 7.71
N PHE A 168 12.85 -4.61 7.43
CA PHE A 168 11.93 -5.43 8.21
C PHE A 168 12.70 -6.38 9.12
N GLY A 169 12.63 -6.14 10.42
CA GLY A 169 13.05 -7.08 11.44
C GLY A 169 12.15 -8.32 11.47
N PRO A 170 12.49 -9.32 12.30
CA PRO A 170 11.71 -10.56 12.40
C PRO A 170 10.24 -10.33 12.75
N SER A 171 9.93 -9.37 13.63
CA SER A 171 8.56 -9.13 14.10
C SER A 171 7.72 -8.44 13.04
N ALA A 172 8.28 -7.42 12.39
CA ALA A 172 7.67 -6.70 11.27
C ALA A 172 7.43 -7.63 10.10
N LEU A 173 8.38 -8.53 9.80
CA LEU A 173 8.21 -9.51 8.74
C LEU A 173 7.08 -10.50 9.07
N ASP A 174 7.01 -11.02 10.30
CA ASP A 174 5.90 -11.89 10.73
C ASP A 174 4.56 -11.15 10.65
N ASN A 175 4.49 -9.93 11.17
CA ASN A 175 3.27 -9.12 11.14
C ASN A 175 2.84 -8.82 9.71
N TYR A 176 3.78 -8.50 8.82
CA TYR A 176 3.47 -8.26 7.42
C TYR A 176 2.88 -9.49 6.74
N ILE A 177 3.57 -10.64 6.82
CA ILE A 177 3.17 -11.88 6.16
C ILE A 177 1.81 -12.37 6.69
N ASN A 178 1.58 -12.22 7.99
CA ASN A 178 0.33 -12.64 8.64
C ASN A 178 -0.75 -11.55 8.64
N ARG A 179 -0.52 -10.40 7.96
CA ARG A 179 -1.45 -9.27 7.87
C ARG A 179 -1.92 -8.72 9.23
N LYS A 180 -1.00 -8.69 10.19
CA LYS A 180 -1.17 -8.05 11.50
C LYS A 180 -0.74 -6.58 11.42
N ASN A 181 -0.99 -5.85 12.50
CA ASN A 181 -0.67 -4.43 12.62
C ASN A 181 0.85 -4.20 12.59
N LEU A 182 1.35 -3.36 11.67
CA LEU A 182 2.78 -2.99 11.62
C LEU A 182 3.16 -1.89 12.61
N ASN A 183 2.19 -1.14 13.14
CA ASN A 183 2.47 -0.03 14.06
C ASN A 183 3.18 -0.52 15.33
N GLU A 184 2.91 -1.76 15.75
CA GLU A 184 3.55 -2.41 16.90
C GLU A 184 5.03 -2.76 16.67
N CYS A 185 5.49 -2.67 15.42
CA CYS A 185 6.87 -2.98 15.05
C CYS A 185 7.76 -1.73 14.92
N ILE A 186 7.19 -0.54 15.10
CA ILE A 186 7.97 0.70 15.15
C ILE A 186 8.67 0.75 16.52
N PRO A 187 10.02 0.88 16.57
CA PRO A 187 10.74 0.95 17.84
C PRO A 187 10.31 2.13 18.72
N GLU A 188 10.29 1.91 20.04
CA GLU A 188 10.05 2.95 21.04
C GLU A 188 11.34 3.50 21.69
N GLY A 189 12.50 2.96 21.30
CA GLY A 189 13.82 3.35 21.81
C GLY A 189 14.36 4.66 21.23
N SER A 190 15.66 4.92 21.44
CA SER A 190 16.30 6.11 20.89
C SER A 190 16.26 6.08 19.36
N SER A 191 15.94 7.20 18.72
CA SER A 191 15.92 7.30 17.25
C SER A 191 17.24 6.85 16.61
N ASP A 192 18.38 7.09 17.25
CA ASP A 192 19.71 6.70 16.73
C ASP A 192 19.88 5.18 16.54
N GLU A 193 19.07 4.36 17.24
CA GLU A 193 19.15 2.90 17.16
C GLU A 193 18.50 2.34 15.89
N TRP A 194 17.58 3.09 15.28
CA TRP A 194 16.74 2.57 14.21
C TRP A 194 16.49 3.55 13.06
N ILE A 195 17.00 4.78 13.12
CA ILE A 195 16.94 5.78 12.05
C ILE A 195 18.37 6.16 11.67
N ASN A 196 18.69 6.03 10.38
CA ASN A 196 19.92 6.53 9.78
C ASN A 196 19.57 7.48 8.63
N ILE A 197 20.16 8.68 8.59
CA ILE A 197 19.87 9.70 7.59
C ILE A 197 21.16 10.28 7.01
N ASP A 198 21.21 10.33 5.69
CA ASP A 198 22.25 10.99 4.89
C ASP A 198 21.61 12.17 4.12
N PRO A 199 21.71 13.40 4.67
CA PRO A 199 21.13 14.59 4.04
C PRO A 199 21.76 14.95 2.69
N GLU A 200 23.03 14.65 2.50
CA GLU A 200 23.76 14.96 1.27
C GLU A 200 23.27 14.08 0.11
N ARG A 201 22.99 12.81 0.41
CA ARG A 201 22.44 11.86 -0.57
C ARG A 201 20.91 11.85 -0.63
N LYS A 202 20.25 12.59 0.26
CA LYS A 202 18.79 12.54 0.48
C LYS A 202 18.28 11.11 0.68
N GLN A 203 18.94 10.39 1.58
CA GLN A 203 18.61 9.01 1.93
C GLN A 203 18.26 8.90 3.40
N VAL A 204 17.21 8.15 3.71
CA VAL A 204 16.87 7.71 5.06
C VAL A 204 16.69 6.21 5.06
N GLU A 205 17.22 5.58 6.08
CA GLU A 205 17.06 4.17 6.35
C GLU A 205 16.43 4.03 7.74
N ILE A 206 15.43 3.17 7.85
CA ILE A 206 14.84 2.82 9.14
C ILE A 206 14.77 1.31 9.34
N GLN A 207 14.86 0.88 10.60
CA GLN A 207 14.77 -0.52 10.99
C GLN A 207 13.53 -0.75 11.85
N LEU A 208 12.58 -1.56 11.36
CA LEU A 208 11.47 -2.07 12.16
C LEU A 208 11.91 -3.31 12.96
N ASN A 209 11.27 -3.57 14.10
CA ASN A 209 11.51 -4.75 14.96
C ASN A 209 11.13 -6.08 14.32
#